data_AF-Q5ZIA6-F1
#
_entry.id   AF-Q5ZIA6-F1
#
_cell.length_a   1.000
_cell.length_b   1.000
_cell.length_c   1.000
_cell.angle_alpha   90.00
_cell.angle_beta   90.00
_cell.angle_gamma   90.00
#
_symmetry.space_group_name_H-M   'P 1'
#
loop_
_entity.id
_entity.type
_entity.pdbx_description
1 polymer ?
#
loop_
_entity_poly.entity_id
_entity_poly.type
_entity_poly.pdbx_seq_one_letter_code
_entity_poly.pdbx_strand_id
1 'polypeptide(L)'
;MLKRHPLSVTVDLKCKDENVLHLTFYYLMNLNIMTVKTKVTTAAELTTAISAGDLLSPDSLLSCLYPGDHGKKTPNPANQFQFDKVGILTLSDYVTELGHPYVWVQKLGGLHFPKDQPQHTVTADNSLSASHMEMTMKLLRTRLQSRLALHKQFASLEHGVVPVSSECQHLFPTKIVSRLVKWTAIPFEDYTELPYTKDVVEAGLAEDTHLYYMALIERGTAKLQAAVVLNPGYSALPPIFSLCLNWKGERTGSNDDNIRAMESEVNVCYKELWGPKPGYQLLTNELQRLCMVLDVYLETEPHDTTVEGPKEFPQEKMCLRLVRGPMRLKPFKFNYPQGFFSHR
;
A
#
# COMPACT_ATOMS: atom_id res chain seq x y z
N MET A 1 13.14 35.33 0.52
CA MET A 1 12.03 34.75 -0.27
C MET A 1 11.16 33.81 0.57
N LEU A 2 11.73 32.82 1.27
CA LEU A 2 11.02 31.79 2.04
C LEU A 2 10.47 32.25 3.41
N LYS A 3 10.13 33.54 3.56
CA LYS A 3 9.72 34.11 4.84
C LYS A 3 8.31 33.63 5.21
N ARG A 4 8.21 32.96 6.36
CA ARG A 4 6.93 32.61 6.98
C ARG A 4 6.21 33.84 7.51
N HIS A 5 4.90 33.83 7.38
CA HIS A 5 4.05 34.69 8.18
C HIS A 5 4.24 34.34 9.68
N PRO A 6 4.28 35.33 10.59
CA PRO A 6 4.53 35.08 12.02
C PRO A 6 3.40 34.31 12.71
N LEU A 7 2.17 34.43 12.21
CA LEU A 7 1.03 33.65 12.68
C LEU A 7 0.87 32.36 11.87
N SER A 8 0.56 31.28 12.58
CA SER A 8 0.24 29.95 12.06
C SER A 8 -1.02 29.40 12.73
N VAL A 9 -1.67 28.43 12.09
CA VAL A 9 -2.87 27.77 12.64
C VAL A 9 -2.55 26.31 12.91
N THR A 10 -2.92 25.81 14.09
CA THR A 10 -2.82 24.39 14.42
C THR A 10 -4.21 23.79 14.53
N VAL A 11 -4.43 22.66 13.86
CA VAL A 11 -5.67 21.89 13.90
C VAL A 11 -5.35 20.48 14.36
N ASP A 12 -6.04 20.02 15.41
CA ASP A 12 -5.90 18.68 15.95
C ASP A 12 -7.12 17.84 15.58
N LEU A 13 -6.89 16.78 14.81
CA LEU A 13 -7.93 15.83 14.42
C LEU A 13 -7.84 14.59 15.30
N LYS A 14 -8.73 14.54 16.29
CA LYS A 14 -8.90 13.37 17.16
C LYS A 14 -9.69 12.27 16.45
N CYS A 15 -9.13 11.07 16.42
CA CYS A 15 -9.78 9.85 15.92
C CYS A 15 -10.49 9.11 17.07
N LYS A 16 -11.39 8.18 16.73
CA LYS A 16 -12.21 7.42 17.70
C LYS A 16 -11.39 6.55 18.66
N ASP A 17 -10.17 6.20 18.26
CA ASP A 17 -9.20 5.40 18.99
C ASP A 17 -8.23 6.27 19.81
N GLU A 18 -8.64 7.50 20.14
CA GLU A 18 -7.89 8.48 20.93
C GLU A 18 -6.57 8.96 20.31
N ASN A 19 -6.24 8.50 19.09
CA ASN A 19 -5.10 8.97 18.31
C ASN A 19 -5.38 10.35 17.72
N VAL A 20 -4.35 11.20 17.66
CA VAL A 20 -4.48 12.60 17.23
C VAL A 20 -3.53 12.88 16.06
N LEU A 21 -4.09 13.43 14.98
CA LEU A 21 -3.33 14.02 13.87
C LEU A 21 -3.22 15.52 14.08
N HIS A 22 -2.03 16.01 14.36
CA HIS A 22 -1.71 17.42 14.50
C HIS A 22 -1.30 17.99 13.15
N LEU A 23 -1.93 19.09 12.74
CA LEU A 23 -1.65 19.80 11.50
C LEU A 23 -1.33 21.25 11.81
N THR A 24 -0.10 21.68 11.54
CA THR A 24 0.30 23.08 11.68
C THR A 24 0.46 23.71 10.31
N PHE A 25 -0.42 24.65 10.00
CA PHE A 25 -0.46 25.38 8.74
C PHE A 25 0.34 26.67 8.86
N TYR A 26 1.24 26.88 7.90
CA TYR A 26 2.00 28.11 7.73
C TYR A 26 1.66 28.77 6.39
N TYR A 27 1.84 30.08 6.33
CA TYR A 27 1.68 30.85 5.10
C TYR A 27 3.01 31.48 4.68
N LEU A 28 3.41 31.28 3.43
CA LEU A 28 4.62 31.82 2.84
C LEU A 28 4.24 33.04 1.99
N MET A 29 4.30 34.22 2.62
CA MET A 29 3.73 35.47 2.07
C MET A 29 4.26 35.81 0.67
N ASN A 30 5.57 35.69 0.46
CA ASN A 30 6.18 36.05 -0.83
C ASN A 30 5.86 35.06 -1.96
N LEU A 31 5.53 33.82 -1.60
CA LEU A 31 5.20 32.75 -2.53
C LEU A 31 3.68 32.61 -2.73
N ASN A 32 2.90 33.31 -1.91
CA ASN A 32 1.44 33.20 -1.84
C ASN A 32 0.96 31.73 -1.77
N ILE A 33 1.57 30.91 -0.93
CA ILE A 33 1.18 29.51 -0.71
C ILE A 33 1.09 29.19 0.77
N MET A 34 0.23 28.23 1.08
CA MET A 34 0.19 27.60 2.39
C MET A 34 1.05 26.33 2.42
N THR A 35 1.52 25.95 3.59
CA THR A 35 2.26 24.71 3.84
C THR A 35 1.74 24.06 5.11
N VAL A 36 1.91 22.75 5.23
CA VAL A 36 1.51 22.01 6.43
C VAL A 36 2.67 21.19 6.98
N LYS A 37 2.83 21.20 8.30
CA LYS A 37 3.59 20.20 9.04
C LYS A 37 2.63 19.28 9.77
N THR A 38 3.02 18.02 9.86
CA THR A 38 2.17 16.98 10.44
C THR A 38 2.90 16.28 11.58
N LYS A 39 2.16 15.92 12.61
CA LYS A 39 2.64 15.06 13.69
C LYS A 39 1.52 14.13 14.12
N VAL A 40 1.85 12.88 14.41
CA VAL A 40 0.90 11.92 14.98
C VAL A 40 1.24 11.71 16.44
N THR A 41 0.23 11.77 17.29
CA THR A 41 0.33 11.36 18.69
C THR A 41 -0.61 10.18 18.91
N THR A 42 -0.07 9.06 19.39
CA THR A 42 -0.85 7.85 19.64
C THR A 42 -1.24 7.73 21.11
N ALA A 43 -2.43 7.20 21.38
CA ALA A 43 -2.96 7.07 22.73
C ALA A 43 -2.20 6.07 23.61
N ALA A 44 -1.58 5.07 22.98
CA ALA A 44 -0.67 4.12 23.60
C ALA A 44 0.67 4.16 22.86
N GLU A 45 1.73 3.75 23.54
CA GLU A 45 3.01 3.47 22.89
C GLU A 45 2.79 2.39 21.83
N LEU A 46 3.10 2.71 20.58
CA LEU A 46 3.08 1.75 19.49
C LEU A 46 4.31 0.85 19.64
N THR A 47 4.09 -0.47 19.72
CA THR A 47 5.18 -1.45 19.60
C THR A 47 5.84 -1.26 18.24
N THR A 48 7.09 -0.83 18.22
CA THR A 48 7.82 -0.49 16.99
C THR A 48 8.00 -1.73 16.13
N ALA A 49 7.26 -1.80 15.02
CA ALA A 49 7.54 -2.75 13.94
C ALA A 49 8.62 -2.14 13.04
N ILE A 50 9.70 -2.87 12.77
CA ILE A 50 10.85 -2.35 12.01
C ILE A 50 10.43 -1.97 10.59
N SER A 51 9.66 -2.85 9.95
CA SER A 51 9.00 -2.71 8.66
C SER A 51 7.98 -1.57 8.61
N ALA A 52 7.50 -1.06 9.75
CA ALA A 52 6.58 0.07 9.73
C ALA A 52 7.26 1.37 9.29
N GLY A 53 8.58 1.49 9.45
CA GLY A 53 9.43 2.56 8.90
C GLY A 53 8.70 3.89 8.70
N ASP A 54 8.40 4.22 7.45
CA ASP A 54 7.81 5.48 7.02
C ASP A 54 6.28 5.57 7.08
N LEU A 55 5.55 4.55 7.54
CA LEU A 55 4.07 4.54 7.56
C LEU A 55 3.47 5.75 8.30
N LEU A 56 4.11 6.16 9.39
CA LEU A 56 3.73 7.30 10.22
C LEU A 56 4.72 8.46 10.13
N SER A 57 5.66 8.41 9.18
CA SER A 57 6.64 9.48 8.98
C SER A 57 5.92 10.79 8.63
N PRO A 58 6.20 11.90 9.35
CA PRO A 58 5.65 13.22 9.05
C PRO A 58 5.81 13.64 7.59
N ASP A 59 6.89 13.21 6.95
CA ASP A 59 7.29 13.66 5.61
C ASP A 59 6.47 13.01 4.49
N SER A 60 5.91 11.82 4.73
CA SER A 60 5.20 11.05 3.69
C SER A 60 3.78 10.64 4.07
N LEU A 61 3.37 10.79 5.33
CA LEU A 61 2.07 10.36 5.86
C LEU A 61 0.88 10.88 5.04
N LEU A 62 0.93 12.15 4.61
CA LEU A 62 -0.14 12.83 3.87
C LEU A 62 0.15 12.98 2.37
N SER A 63 1.22 12.35 1.88
CA SER A 63 1.51 12.30 0.44
C SER A 63 0.37 11.60 -0.31
N CYS A 64 0.04 12.10 -1.50
CA CYS A 64 -1.01 11.56 -2.35
C CYS A 64 -2.36 11.42 -1.63
N LEU A 65 -2.67 12.33 -0.67
CA LEU A 65 -4.02 12.40 -0.09
C LEU A 65 -5.05 12.71 -1.19
N TYR A 66 -4.67 13.60 -2.10
CA TYR A 66 -5.28 13.74 -3.42
C TYR A 66 -4.40 13.01 -4.44
N PRO A 67 -4.97 12.37 -5.47
CA PRO A 67 -4.18 11.61 -6.46
C PRO A 67 -3.07 12.46 -7.10
N GLY A 68 -1.83 11.95 -7.10
CA GLY A 68 -0.65 12.61 -7.68
C GLY A 68 -0.11 13.82 -6.92
N ASP A 69 -0.69 14.17 -5.76
CA ASP A 69 -0.22 15.29 -4.95
C ASP A 69 0.86 14.86 -3.94
N HIS A 70 2.11 14.82 -4.38
CA HIS A 70 3.25 14.42 -3.54
C HIS A 70 3.73 15.53 -2.60
N GLY A 71 3.24 16.77 -2.72
CA GLY A 71 3.67 17.88 -1.86
C GLY A 71 5.14 18.28 -2.00
N LYS A 72 5.76 18.01 -3.15
CA LYS A 72 7.16 18.34 -3.48
C LYS A 72 7.30 19.53 -4.43
N LYS A 73 6.25 19.85 -5.18
CA LYS A 73 6.22 20.93 -6.20
C LYS A 73 5.41 22.12 -5.70
N THR A 74 5.75 23.32 -6.16
CA THR A 74 4.93 24.51 -5.86
C THR A 74 3.58 24.42 -6.57
N PRO A 75 2.45 24.65 -5.87
CA PRO A 75 1.13 24.67 -6.48
C PRO A 75 0.89 25.96 -7.30
N ASN A 76 1.60 27.04 -7.00
CA ASN A 76 1.55 28.29 -7.75
C ASN A 76 2.61 28.30 -8.86
N PRO A 77 2.23 28.33 -10.16
CA PRO A 77 3.19 28.37 -11.26
C PRO A 77 4.05 29.64 -11.29
N ALA A 78 3.55 30.76 -10.77
CA ALA A 78 4.31 32.02 -10.73
C ALA A 78 5.57 31.92 -9.84
N ASN A 79 5.60 30.97 -8.91
CA ASN A 79 6.76 30.74 -8.05
C ASN A 79 7.94 30.15 -8.79
N GLN A 80 7.73 29.47 -9.93
CA GLN A 80 8.84 28.88 -10.70
C GLN A 80 9.81 29.94 -11.20
N PHE A 81 9.30 30.98 -11.87
CA PHE A 81 10.11 32.15 -12.28
C PHE A 81 10.83 32.82 -11.12
N GLN A 82 10.15 32.83 -9.99
CA GLN A 82 10.59 33.44 -8.75
C GLN A 82 11.75 32.65 -8.14
N PHE A 83 11.72 31.31 -8.22
CA PHE A 83 12.78 30.40 -7.80
C PHE A 83 13.99 30.47 -8.73
N ASP A 84 13.77 30.50 -10.04
CA ASP A 84 14.84 30.62 -11.04
C ASP A 84 15.68 31.88 -10.80
N LYS A 85 15.04 32.99 -10.43
CA LYS A 85 15.71 34.26 -10.14
C LYS A 85 16.66 34.21 -8.93
N VAL A 86 16.43 33.30 -7.99
CA VAL A 86 17.21 33.19 -6.75
C VAL A 86 17.99 31.87 -6.64
N GLY A 87 17.97 31.05 -7.70
CA GLY A 87 18.69 29.78 -7.75
C GLY A 87 18.10 28.67 -6.87
N ILE A 88 16.80 28.73 -6.53
CA ILE A 88 16.13 27.62 -5.84
C ILE A 88 15.74 26.57 -6.89
N LEU A 89 16.37 25.39 -6.85
CA LEU A 89 16.12 24.33 -7.82
C LEU A 89 14.86 23.51 -7.50
N THR A 90 14.64 23.21 -6.20
CA THR A 90 13.50 22.40 -5.75
C THR A 90 13.02 22.87 -4.38
N LEU A 91 11.70 22.90 -4.21
CA LEU A 91 11.08 23.25 -2.93
C LEU A 91 11.25 22.11 -1.92
N SER A 92 11.53 20.88 -2.40
CA SER A 92 11.69 19.68 -1.56
C SER A 92 12.76 19.86 -0.49
N ASP A 93 13.87 20.54 -0.83
CA ASP A 93 14.98 20.79 0.10
C ASP A 93 14.56 21.63 1.31
N TYR A 94 13.48 22.40 1.18
CA TYR A 94 12.97 23.28 2.22
C TYR A 94 11.71 22.73 2.90
N VAL A 95 11.19 21.58 2.47
CA VAL A 95 9.96 21.00 3.01
C VAL A 95 10.11 20.64 4.49
N THR A 96 11.26 20.10 4.91
CA THR A 96 11.51 19.80 6.33
C THR A 96 11.44 21.06 7.20
N GLU A 97 11.96 22.19 6.69
CA GLU A 97 11.89 23.47 7.39
C GLU A 97 10.48 24.05 7.33
N LEU A 98 9.89 24.17 6.13
CA LEU A 98 8.72 24.98 5.81
C LEU A 98 7.38 24.24 5.94
N GLY A 99 7.37 22.93 5.72
CA GLY A 99 6.19 22.09 5.56
C GLY A 99 5.86 21.85 4.08
N HIS A 100 4.97 20.89 3.83
CA HIS A 100 4.58 20.50 2.47
C HIS A 100 3.51 21.44 1.89
N PRO A 101 3.71 21.97 0.66
CA PRO A 101 2.71 22.80 -0.02
C PRO A 101 1.70 21.97 -0.82
N TYR A 102 1.01 21.02 -0.18
CA TYR A 102 0.01 20.20 -0.86
C TYR A 102 -1.10 21.04 -1.50
N VAL A 103 -1.70 20.54 -2.58
CA VAL A 103 -2.82 21.17 -3.29
C VAL A 103 -4.07 21.21 -2.41
N TRP A 104 -4.34 20.15 -1.64
CA TRP A 104 -5.48 20.14 -0.72
C TRP A 104 -5.37 21.22 0.37
N VAL A 105 -4.15 21.54 0.81
CA VAL A 105 -3.89 22.62 1.78
C VAL A 105 -4.29 23.97 1.17
N GLN A 106 -3.94 24.21 -0.09
CA GLN A 106 -4.31 25.44 -0.80
C GLN A 106 -5.82 25.57 -0.90
N LYS A 107 -6.50 24.49 -1.30
CA LYS A 107 -7.96 24.45 -1.44
C LYS A 107 -8.68 24.71 -0.12
N LEU A 108 -8.20 24.14 0.99
CA LEU A 108 -8.71 24.46 2.32
C LEU A 108 -8.47 25.91 2.72
N GLY A 109 -7.37 26.52 2.26
CA GLY A 109 -7.09 27.94 2.41
C GLY A 109 -7.89 28.86 1.47
N GLY A 110 -8.71 28.30 0.57
CA GLY A 110 -9.42 29.07 -0.46
C GLY A 110 -8.54 29.52 -1.63
N LEU A 111 -7.31 29.01 -1.74
CA LEU A 111 -6.39 29.36 -2.83
C LEU A 111 -6.54 28.38 -3.99
N HIS A 112 -6.84 28.91 -5.18
CA HIS A 112 -6.90 28.15 -6.43
C HIS A 112 -5.84 28.67 -7.40
N PHE A 113 -5.04 27.75 -7.95
CA PHE A 113 -3.99 28.07 -8.90
C PHE A 113 -4.32 27.46 -10.27
N PRO A 114 -4.92 28.22 -11.20
CA PRO A 114 -5.17 27.74 -12.56
C PRO A 114 -3.84 27.46 -13.26
N LYS A 115 -3.73 26.33 -13.95
CA LYS A 115 -2.55 26.01 -14.77
C LYS A 115 -2.47 26.89 -16.03
N ASP A 116 -3.63 27.25 -16.59
CA ASP A 116 -3.73 27.92 -17.88
C ASP A 116 -3.61 29.46 -17.79
N GLN A 117 -3.76 30.03 -16.59
CA GLN A 117 -3.66 31.47 -16.33
C GLN A 117 -2.93 31.70 -14.99
N PRO A 118 -1.59 31.70 -14.99
CA PRO A 118 -0.81 31.92 -13.78
C PRO A 118 -1.01 33.36 -13.29
N GLN A 119 -1.67 33.52 -12.14
CA GLN A 119 -1.87 34.81 -11.49
C GLN A 119 -0.82 35.01 -10.39
N HIS A 120 -0.21 36.20 -10.35
CA HIS A 120 0.77 36.56 -9.32
C HIS A 120 0.15 36.66 -7.93
N THR A 121 -1.12 37.06 -7.84
CA THR A 121 -1.89 37.21 -6.60
C THR A 121 -3.20 36.46 -6.73
N VAL A 122 -3.37 35.44 -5.91
CA VAL A 122 -4.61 34.67 -5.77
C VAL A 122 -5.23 35.06 -4.44
N THR A 123 -6.49 35.50 -4.48
CA THR A 123 -7.28 35.83 -3.29
C THR A 123 -7.99 34.59 -2.77
N ALA A 124 -8.09 34.46 -1.44
CA ALA A 124 -8.78 33.34 -0.83
C ALA A 124 -10.30 33.40 -1.10
N ASP A 125 -10.86 32.27 -1.54
CA ASP A 125 -12.28 32.05 -1.74
C ASP A 125 -12.85 31.09 -0.68
N ASN A 126 -13.74 31.61 0.17
CA ASN A 126 -14.40 30.84 1.23
C ASN A 126 -15.26 29.70 0.69
N SER A 127 -15.86 29.86 -0.50
CA SER A 127 -16.71 28.83 -1.11
C SER A 127 -15.90 27.61 -1.54
N LEU A 128 -14.67 27.83 -2.02
CA LEU A 128 -13.73 26.77 -2.35
C LEU A 128 -13.32 25.98 -1.10
N SER A 129 -13.00 26.69 -0.01
CA SER A 129 -12.65 26.05 1.27
C SER A 129 -13.81 25.19 1.80
N ALA A 130 -15.01 25.78 1.85
CA ALA A 130 -16.21 25.09 2.36
C ALA A 130 -16.55 23.82 1.57
N SER A 131 -16.43 23.86 0.23
CA SER A 131 -16.73 22.71 -0.63
C SER A 131 -15.75 21.54 -0.49
N HIS A 132 -14.51 21.78 -0.04
CA HIS A 132 -13.48 20.74 0.13
C HIS A 132 -13.27 20.30 1.58
N MET A 133 -13.75 21.06 2.56
CA MET A 133 -13.50 20.84 3.98
C MET A 133 -13.92 19.43 4.43
N GLU A 134 -15.18 19.05 4.21
CA GLU A 134 -15.70 17.78 4.69
C GLU A 134 -14.97 16.58 4.07
N MET A 135 -14.78 16.59 2.74
CA MET A 135 -14.08 15.53 2.01
C MET A 135 -12.64 15.38 2.49
N THR A 136 -11.92 16.49 2.65
CA THR A 136 -10.51 16.47 3.07
C THR A 136 -10.37 15.96 4.50
N MET A 137 -11.24 16.40 5.42
CA MET A 137 -11.24 15.91 6.80
C MET A 137 -11.56 14.41 6.88
N LYS A 138 -12.47 13.90 6.02
CA LYS A 138 -12.72 12.45 5.89
C LYS A 138 -11.47 11.71 5.39
N LEU A 139 -10.82 12.20 4.35
CA LEU A 139 -9.60 11.58 3.79
C LEU A 139 -8.46 11.55 4.81
N LEU A 140 -8.24 12.64 5.57
CA LEU A 140 -7.22 12.71 6.62
C LEU A 140 -7.45 11.66 7.70
N ARG A 141 -8.70 11.51 8.16
CA ARG A 141 -9.07 10.48 9.16
C ARG A 141 -8.87 9.07 8.61
N THR A 142 -9.36 8.79 7.41
CA THR A 142 -9.18 7.47 6.77
C THR A 142 -7.70 7.15 6.58
N ARG A 143 -6.88 8.13 6.15
CA ARG A 143 -5.45 7.96 5.99
C ARG A 143 -4.79 7.57 7.31
N LEU A 144 -5.00 8.35 8.38
CA LEU A 144 -4.41 8.04 9.68
C LEU A 144 -4.83 6.65 10.17
N GLN A 145 -6.13 6.33 10.11
CA GLN A 145 -6.63 5.02 10.54
C GLN A 145 -6.06 3.86 9.72
N SER A 146 -5.95 4.01 8.40
CA SER A 146 -5.38 2.98 7.52
C SER A 146 -3.90 2.72 7.85
N ARG A 147 -3.11 3.77 8.12
CA ARG A 147 -1.70 3.65 8.49
C ARG A 147 -1.51 3.03 9.87
N LEU A 148 -2.34 3.39 10.84
CA LEU A 148 -2.34 2.78 12.17
C LEU A 148 -2.75 1.30 12.11
N ALA A 149 -3.71 0.95 11.24
CA ALA A 149 -4.09 -0.44 11.03
C ALA A 149 -2.95 -1.25 10.39
N LEU A 150 -2.29 -0.73 9.34
CA LEU A 150 -1.10 -1.34 8.75
C LEU A 150 0.01 -1.51 9.77
N HIS A 151 0.28 -0.49 10.59
CA HIS A 151 1.30 -0.57 11.65
C HIS A 151 1.02 -1.73 12.62
N LYS A 152 -0.24 -1.90 13.06
CA LYS A 152 -0.63 -3.03 13.92
C LYS A 152 -0.48 -4.38 13.20
N GLN A 153 -0.82 -4.44 11.92
CA GLN A 153 -0.67 -5.65 11.12
C GLN A 153 0.80 -6.03 10.96
N PHE A 154 1.67 -5.07 10.65
CA PHE A 154 3.10 -5.29 10.45
C PHE A 154 3.78 -5.85 11.70
N ALA A 155 3.41 -5.35 12.88
CA ALA A 155 3.88 -5.93 14.14
C ALA A 155 3.56 -7.43 14.24
N SER A 156 2.41 -7.89 13.74
CA SER A 156 2.08 -9.33 13.67
C SER A 156 2.86 -10.07 12.57
N LEU A 157 2.97 -9.45 11.38
CA LEU A 157 3.62 -10.06 10.21
C LEU A 157 5.12 -10.31 10.43
N GLU A 158 5.81 -9.42 11.15
CA GLU A 158 7.22 -9.60 11.54
C GLU A 158 7.46 -10.82 12.42
N HIS A 159 6.45 -11.23 13.19
CA HIS A 159 6.46 -12.45 13.99
C HIS A 159 6.00 -13.69 13.20
N GLY A 160 5.81 -13.56 11.88
CA GLY A 160 5.36 -14.65 11.00
C GLY A 160 3.87 -15.00 11.17
N VAL A 161 3.10 -14.16 11.86
CA VAL A 161 1.67 -14.37 12.09
C VAL A 161 0.87 -13.45 11.17
N VAL A 162 0.09 -14.04 10.26
CA VAL A 162 -0.86 -13.30 9.40
C VAL A 162 -2.18 -13.11 10.16
N PRO A 163 -2.51 -11.89 10.64
CA PRO A 163 -3.72 -11.70 11.43
C PRO A 163 -4.94 -11.60 10.53
N VAL A 164 -5.89 -12.52 10.70
CA VAL A 164 -7.17 -12.54 9.98
C VAL A 164 -8.28 -12.25 10.99
N SER A 165 -9.16 -11.28 10.68
CA SER A 165 -10.30 -10.98 11.56
C SER A 165 -11.32 -12.11 11.55
N SER A 166 -12.08 -12.27 12.64
CA SER A 166 -13.16 -13.26 12.74
C SER A 166 -14.18 -13.12 11.60
N GLU A 167 -14.47 -11.89 11.18
CA GLU A 167 -15.37 -11.57 10.08
C GLU A 167 -14.87 -12.04 8.71
N CYS A 168 -13.56 -12.28 8.55
CA CYS A 168 -12.94 -12.72 7.29
C CYS A 168 -12.63 -14.23 7.26
N GLN A 169 -12.89 -14.99 8.34
CA GLN A 169 -12.52 -16.40 8.41
C GLN A 169 -13.18 -17.25 7.32
N HIS A 170 -14.42 -16.93 6.94
CA HIS A 170 -15.17 -17.63 5.90
C HIS A 170 -14.52 -17.55 4.51
N LEU A 171 -13.59 -16.62 4.30
CA LEU A 171 -12.85 -16.50 3.04
C LEU A 171 -11.85 -17.64 2.87
N PHE A 172 -11.38 -18.26 3.96
CA PHE A 172 -10.27 -19.21 3.98
C PHE A 172 -10.70 -20.60 4.46
N PRO A 173 -10.03 -21.68 4.04
CA PRO A 173 -10.19 -22.99 4.66
C PRO A 173 -9.67 -22.98 6.10
N THR A 174 -10.15 -23.92 6.91
CA THR A 174 -9.77 -24.06 8.33
C THR A 174 -8.30 -24.39 8.55
N LYS A 175 -7.70 -25.20 7.66
CA LYS A 175 -6.28 -25.58 7.73
C LYS A 175 -5.52 -24.95 6.57
N ILE A 176 -4.48 -24.17 6.86
CA ILE A 176 -3.48 -23.66 5.92
C ILE A 176 -2.11 -24.03 6.48
N VAL A 177 -1.26 -24.64 5.64
CA VAL A 177 0.02 -25.23 6.07
C VAL A 177 1.19 -24.30 5.76
N SER A 178 1.17 -23.67 4.59
CA SER A 178 2.13 -22.63 4.22
C SER A 178 2.06 -21.46 5.20
N ARG A 179 3.23 -20.95 5.61
CA ARG A 179 3.33 -19.90 6.62
C ARG A 179 4.24 -18.77 6.17
N LEU A 180 3.92 -17.55 6.60
CA LEU A 180 4.81 -16.41 6.49
C LEU A 180 6.00 -16.62 7.43
N VAL A 181 7.22 -16.53 6.90
CA VAL A 181 8.45 -16.66 7.70
C VAL A 181 9.23 -15.36 7.77
N LYS A 182 9.01 -14.43 6.83
CA LYS A 182 9.69 -13.14 6.80
C LYS A 182 8.78 -12.08 6.19
N TRP A 183 8.75 -10.91 6.82
CA TRP A 183 8.15 -9.69 6.31
C TRP A 183 9.14 -8.54 6.52
N THR A 184 9.58 -7.90 5.45
CA THR A 184 10.58 -6.82 5.53
C THR A 184 10.28 -5.71 4.53
N ALA A 185 10.48 -4.46 4.94
CA ALA A 185 10.53 -3.35 4.00
C ALA A 185 11.77 -3.46 3.11
N ILE A 186 11.65 -3.05 1.85
CA ILE A 186 12.76 -2.95 0.90
C ILE A 186 12.74 -1.56 0.23
N PRO A 187 13.89 -1.02 -0.19
CA PRO A 187 13.96 0.18 -1.02
C PRO A 187 13.27 0.01 -2.38
N PHE A 188 12.96 1.13 -3.04
CA PHE A 188 12.43 1.14 -4.40
C PHE A 188 13.43 0.55 -5.39
N GLU A 189 14.70 0.89 -5.24
CA GLU A 189 15.80 0.42 -6.08
C GLU A 189 15.86 -1.11 -6.08
N ASP A 190 15.91 -1.71 -4.88
CA ASP A 190 15.89 -3.16 -4.69
C ASP A 190 14.65 -3.81 -5.32
N TYR A 191 13.47 -3.17 -5.24
CA TYR A 191 12.24 -3.68 -5.85
C TYR A 191 12.34 -3.71 -7.39
N THR A 192 12.93 -2.68 -8.00
CA THR A 192 13.07 -2.57 -9.46
C THR A 192 14.12 -3.51 -10.05
N GLU A 193 15.07 -3.96 -9.24
CA GLU A 193 16.09 -4.93 -9.66
C GLU A 193 15.54 -6.36 -9.75
N LEU A 194 14.40 -6.65 -9.11
CA LEU A 194 13.79 -7.98 -9.13
C LEU A 194 13.29 -8.34 -10.54
N PRO A 195 13.73 -9.46 -11.14
CA PRO A 195 13.34 -9.81 -12.51
C PRO A 195 11.83 -9.99 -12.71
N TYR A 196 11.11 -10.40 -11.66
CA TYR A 196 9.69 -10.72 -11.68
C TYR A 196 8.77 -9.53 -11.34
N THR A 197 9.31 -8.32 -11.14
CA THR A 197 8.52 -7.09 -10.88
C THR A 197 8.41 -6.17 -12.11
N LYS A 198 9.09 -6.49 -13.21
CA LYS A 198 9.21 -5.64 -14.41
C LYS A 198 7.86 -5.21 -14.97
N ASP A 199 6.91 -6.14 -15.14
CA ASP A 199 5.57 -5.85 -15.66
C ASP A 199 4.85 -4.77 -14.81
N VAL A 200 5.04 -4.77 -13.49
CA VAL A 200 4.43 -3.80 -12.56
C VAL A 200 5.08 -2.42 -12.69
N VAL A 201 6.41 -2.39 -12.84
CA VAL A 201 7.19 -1.16 -13.04
C VAL A 201 6.85 -0.53 -14.40
N GLU A 202 6.86 -1.32 -15.47
CA GLU A 202 6.56 -0.87 -16.84
C GLU A 202 5.10 -0.38 -16.98
N ALA A 203 4.17 -0.95 -16.22
CA ALA A 203 2.78 -0.50 -16.15
C ALA A 203 2.59 0.82 -15.36
N GLY A 204 3.64 1.37 -14.75
CA GLY A 204 3.57 2.58 -13.94
C GLY A 204 2.83 2.38 -12.61
N LEU A 205 2.80 1.16 -12.10
CA LEU A 205 2.12 0.81 -10.84
C LEU A 205 3.08 0.84 -9.63
N ALA A 206 4.37 0.98 -9.88
CA ALA A 206 5.43 1.13 -8.88
C ALA A 206 6.11 2.50 -9.05
N GLU A 207 5.73 3.47 -8.22
CA GLU A 207 6.33 4.81 -8.17
C GLU A 207 7.26 4.95 -6.95
N ASP A 208 8.29 5.79 -7.06
CA ASP A 208 9.24 6.12 -5.97
C ASP A 208 8.57 6.60 -4.66
N THR A 209 7.31 7.03 -4.72
CA THR A 209 6.51 7.46 -3.56
C THR A 209 5.69 6.34 -2.91
N HIS A 210 5.73 5.13 -3.44
CA HIS A 210 5.09 3.95 -2.86
C HIS A 210 5.97 3.34 -1.76
N LEU A 211 5.38 2.44 -0.98
CA LEU A 211 6.10 1.64 0.01
C LEU A 211 6.28 0.22 -0.53
N TYR A 212 7.46 -0.35 -0.33
CA TYR A 212 7.84 -1.63 -0.90
C TYR A 212 8.21 -2.64 0.19
N TYR A 213 7.74 -3.87 0.02
CA TYR A 213 7.95 -4.94 0.98
C TYR A 213 8.27 -6.26 0.29
N MET A 214 8.93 -7.14 1.02
CA MET A 214 9.18 -8.52 0.64
C MET A 214 8.59 -9.44 1.70
N ALA A 215 7.67 -10.31 1.28
CA ALA A 215 7.20 -11.44 2.07
C ALA A 215 7.89 -12.72 1.61
N LEU A 216 8.26 -13.58 2.56
CA LEU A 216 8.69 -14.95 2.28
C LEU A 216 7.70 -15.91 2.93
N ILE A 217 7.06 -16.74 2.11
CA ILE A 217 6.13 -17.79 2.54
C ILE A 217 6.79 -19.14 2.25
N GLU A 218 6.78 -20.03 3.24
CA GLU A 218 7.41 -21.35 3.11
C GLU A 218 6.45 -22.49 3.44
N ARG A 219 6.66 -23.61 2.76
CA ARG A 219 6.14 -24.93 3.12
C ARG A 219 7.14 -25.99 2.67
N GLY A 220 7.69 -26.76 3.61
CA GLY A 220 8.72 -27.76 3.30
C GLY A 220 9.93 -27.11 2.62
N THR A 221 10.35 -27.63 1.46
CA THR A 221 11.45 -27.04 0.68
C THR A 221 11.01 -25.88 -0.23
N ALA A 222 9.71 -25.64 -0.38
CA ALA A 222 9.20 -24.61 -1.28
C ALA A 222 9.24 -23.23 -0.61
N LYS A 223 9.84 -22.26 -1.33
CA LYS A 223 10.00 -20.87 -0.88
C LYS A 223 9.37 -19.90 -1.87
N LEU A 224 8.28 -19.25 -1.48
CA LEU A 224 7.60 -18.25 -2.28
C LEU A 224 8.01 -16.85 -1.79
N GLN A 225 8.74 -16.12 -2.63
CA GLN A 225 8.98 -14.69 -2.47
C GLN A 225 7.82 -13.92 -3.09
N ALA A 226 7.30 -12.94 -2.35
CA ALA A 226 6.29 -12.02 -2.84
C ALA A 226 6.75 -10.59 -2.60
N ALA A 227 7.06 -9.89 -3.70
CA ALA A 227 7.36 -8.47 -3.66
C ALA A 227 6.04 -7.69 -3.70
N VAL A 228 5.83 -6.78 -2.74
CA VAL A 228 4.56 -6.09 -2.50
C VAL A 228 4.75 -4.58 -2.64
N VAL A 229 3.94 -3.96 -3.48
CA VAL A 229 3.86 -2.50 -3.63
C VAL A 229 2.61 -1.99 -2.91
N LEU A 230 2.80 -1.02 -2.02
CA LEU A 230 1.74 -0.36 -1.26
C LEU A 230 1.65 1.12 -1.66
N ASN A 231 0.61 1.46 -2.42
CA ASN A 231 0.29 2.85 -2.73
C ASN A 231 -0.13 3.63 -1.46
N PRO A 232 0.22 4.92 -1.31
CA PRO A 232 -0.23 5.74 -0.17
C PRO A 232 -1.75 5.77 0.06
N GLY A 233 -2.54 5.51 -0.99
CA GLY A 233 -3.99 5.36 -0.97
C GLY A 233 -4.50 3.98 -0.51
N TYR A 234 -3.72 3.22 0.26
CA TYR A 234 -4.17 1.94 0.85
C TYR A 234 -5.55 2.07 1.50
N SER A 235 -6.36 1.00 1.39
CA SER A 235 -7.82 0.91 1.66
C SER A 235 -8.74 1.53 0.61
N ALA A 236 -8.21 2.29 -0.35
CA ALA A 236 -8.92 2.67 -1.59
C ALA A 236 -8.31 1.98 -2.81
N LEU A 237 -6.99 1.78 -2.80
CA LEU A 237 -6.24 1.02 -3.80
C LEU A 237 -5.64 -0.23 -3.14
N PRO A 238 -5.70 -1.41 -3.80
CA PRO A 238 -5.11 -2.63 -3.28
C PRO A 238 -3.57 -2.57 -3.36
N PRO A 239 -2.86 -3.31 -2.49
CA PRO A 239 -1.47 -3.65 -2.73
C PRO A 239 -1.33 -4.51 -4.00
N ILE A 240 -0.15 -4.48 -4.62
CA ILE A 240 0.15 -5.29 -5.81
C ILE A 240 1.29 -6.25 -5.48
N PHE A 241 1.10 -7.52 -5.82
CA PHE A 241 2.02 -8.62 -5.55
C PHE A 241 2.67 -9.11 -6.84
N SER A 242 3.98 -9.34 -6.78
CA SER A 242 4.75 -10.05 -7.80
C SER A 242 5.42 -11.26 -7.18
N LEU A 243 5.29 -12.43 -7.81
CA LEU A 243 5.62 -13.72 -7.18
C LEU A 243 6.82 -14.41 -7.85
N CYS A 244 7.68 -14.98 -7.01
CA CYS A 244 8.75 -15.88 -7.41
C CYS A 244 8.79 -17.09 -6.48
N LEU A 245 8.51 -18.27 -7.02
CA LEU A 245 8.57 -19.53 -6.30
C LEU A 245 9.90 -20.22 -6.61
N ASN A 246 10.72 -20.39 -5.58
CA ASN A 246 11.91 -21.23 -5.63
C ASN A 246 11.58 -22.62 -5.11
N TRP A 247 11.24 -23.51 -6.04
CA TRP A 247 10.99 -24.94 -5.80
C TRP A 247 11.12 -25.71 -7.11
N LYS A 248 12.06 -26.66 -7.17
CA LYS A 248 12.45 -27.36 -8.41
C LYS A 248 12.84 -26.40 -9.54
N GLY A 249 13.65 -25.40 -9.19
CA GLY A 249 13.99 -24.28 -10.04
C GLY A 249 13.23 -23.01 -9.68
N GLU A 250 13.48 -21.95 -10.44
CA GLU A 250 12.83 -20.65 -10.27
C GLU A 250 11.60 -20.55 -11.17
N ARG A 251 10.43 -20.36 -10.55
CA ARG A 251 9.14 -20.22 -11.24
C ARG A 251 8.57 -18.84 -10.97
N THR A 252 8.22 -18.12 -12.02
CA THR A 252 7.69 -16.75 -12.00
C THR A 252 6.50 -16.65 -12.95
N GLY A 253 5.79 -15.52 -12.94
CA GLY A 253 4.68 -15.27 -13.88
C GLY A 253 5.08 -15.29 -15.37
N SER A 254 6.38 -15.25 -15.70
CA SER A 254 6.87 -15.32 -17.08
C SER A 254 7.11 -16.74 -17.60
N ASN A 255 7.23 -17.73 -16.71
CA ASN A 255 7.52 -19.11 -17.09
C ASN A 255 6.53 -20.15 -16.50
N ASP A 256 5.60 -19.73 -15.64
CA ASP A 256 4.54 -20.58 -15.08
C ASP A 256 3.21 -19.83 -14.98
N ASP A 257 2.23 -20.28 -15.76
CA ASP A 257 0.87 -19.72 -15.78
C ASP A 257 0.14 -19.83 -14.45
N ASN A 258 0.49 -20.81 -13.61
CA ASN A 258 -0.11 -20.96 -12.30
C ASN A 258 0.43 -19.92 -11.31
N ILE A 259 1.67 -19.43 -11.47
CA ILE A 259 2.17 -18.28 -10.71
C ILE A 259 1.38 -17.02 -11.12
N ARG A 260 1.17 -16.82 -12.42
CA ARG A 260 0.35 -15.71 -12.93
C ARG A 260 -1.10 -15.79 -12.44
N ALA A 261 -1.66 -16.99 -12.35
CA ALA A 261 -2.99 -17.21 -11.78
C ALA A 261 -3.02 -16.93 -10.27
N MET A 262 -1.99 -17.30 -9.50
CA MET A 262 -1.86 -16.92 -8.08
C MET A 262 -1.77 -15.40 -7.91
N GLU A 263 -1.00 -14.70 -8.75
CA GLU A 263 -0.97 -13.23 -8.79
C GLU A 263 -2.36 -12.65 -9.06
N SER A 264 -3.11 -13.22 -10.01
CA SER A 264 -4.47 -12.76 -10.32
C SER A 264 -5.44 -12.95 -9.14
N GLU A 265 -5.31 -14.02 -8.35
CA GLU A 265 -6.16 -14.27 -7.17
C GLU A 265 -6.02 -13.17 -6.11
N VAL A 266 -4.82 -12.59 -5.96
CA VAL A 266 -4.59 -11.50 -4.99
C VAL A 266 -4.73 -10.12 -5.61
N ASN A 267 -4.22 -9.89 -6.82
CA ASN A 267 -4.17 -8.55 -7.44
C ASN A 267 -5.46 -8.15 -8.16
N VAL A 268 -6.16 -9.10 -8.78
CA VAL A 268 -7.36 -8.83 -9.61
C VAL A 268 -8.62 -9.17 -8.85
N CYS A 269 -8.63 -10.29 -8.13
CA CYS A 269 -9.75 -10.74 -7.31
C CYS A 269 -9.77 -10.14 -5.89
N TYR A 270 -8.93 -9.12 -5.61
CA TYR A 270 -8.79 -8.44 -4.31
C TYR A 270 -10.12 -8.00 -3.68
N LYS A 271 -11.15 -7.69 -4.48
CA LYS A 271 -12.47 -7.28 -3.98
C LYS A 271 -13.15 -8.34 -3.13
N GLU A 272 -12.85 -9.62 -3.36
CA GLU A 272 -13.33 -10.74 -2.54
C GLU A 272 -12.64 -10.78 -1.15
N LEU A 273 -11.50 -10.10 -1.02
CA LEU A 273 -10.66 -10.08 0.18
C LEU A 273 -10.80 -8.79 0.99
N TRP A 274 -11.63 -7.85 0.54
CA TRP A 274 -11.77 -6.52 1.14
C TRP A 274 -12.30 -6.54 2.58
N GLY A 275 -13.03 -7.59 2.94
CA GLY A 275 -13.65 -7.72 4.26
C GLY A 275 -14.66 -6.58 4.56
N PRO A 276 -14.99 -6.36 5.84
CA PRO A 276 -15.91 -5.31 6.25
C PRO A 276 -15.30 -3.91 6.02
N LYS A 277 -16.17 -2.95 5.67
CA LYS A 277 -15.75 -1.54 5.54
C LYS A 277 -15.15 -1.06 6.87
N PRO A 278 -14.05 -0.27 6.84
CA PRO A 278 -13.47 0.39 5.67
C PRO A 278 -12.43 -0.42 4.87
N GLY A 279 -12.23 -1.71 5.17
CA GLY A 279 -11.33 -2.58 4.39
C GLY A 279 -9.86 -2.52 4.77
N TYR A 280 -9.54 -2.16 6.02
CA TYR A 280 -8.14 -2.09 6.48
C TYR A 280 -7.43 -3.45 6.56
N GLN A 281 -8.15 -4.57 6.49
CA GLN A 281 -7.62 -5.94 6.56
C GLN A 281 -7.28 -6.55 5.19
N LEU A 282 -7.32 -5.76 4.11
CA LEU A 282 -7.09 -6.27 2.76
C LEU A 282 -5.73 -6.96 2.61
N LEU A 283 -4.64 -6.31 3.05
CA LEU A 283 -3.29 -6.86 2.91
C LEU A 283 -3.12 -8.22 3.60
N THR A 284 -3.66 -8.37 4.81
CA THR A 284 -3.51 -9.62 5.56
C THR A 284 -4.38 -10.72 4.98
N ASN A 285 -5.54 -10.37 4.43
CA ASN A 285 -6.37 -11.30 3.67
C ASN A 285 -5.70 -11.74 2.36
N GLU A 286 -4.98 -10.86 1.66
CA GLU A 286 -4.18 -11.19 0.47
C GLU A 286 -3.00 -12.11 0.81
N LEU A 287 -2.26 -11.82 1.89
CA LEU A 287 -1.19 -12.72 2.37
C LEU A 287 -1.73 -14.10 2.76
N GLN A 288 -2.88 -14.14 3.46
CA GLN A 288 -3.52 -15.40 3.81
C GLN A 288 -4.03 -16.15 2.56
N ARG A 289 -4.54 -15.43 1.55
CA ARG A 289 -4.92 -16.00 0.26
C ARG A 289 -3.70 -16.61 -0.41
N LEU A 290 -2.55 -15.92 -0.36
CA LEU A 290 -1.31 -16.39 -0.95
C LEU A 290 -0.80 -17.68 -0.29
N CYS A 291 -0.83 -17.77 1.04
CA CYS A 291 -0.54 -19.02 1.76
C CYS A 291 -1.48 -20.15 1.33
N MET A 292 -2.78 -19.85 1.18
CA MET A 292 -3.77 -20.83 0.74
C MET A 292 -3.52 -21.31 -0.69
N VAL A 293 -3.27 -20.41 -1.65
CA VAL A 293 -3.05 -20.81 -3.04
C VAL A 293 -1.70 -21.49 -3.24
N LEU A 294 -0.68 -21.17 -2.42
CA LEU A 294 0.58 -21.94 -2.40
C LEU A 294 0.36 -23.38 -1.93
N ASP A 295 -0.48 -23.60 -0.91
CA ASP A 295 -0.86 -24.97 -0.51
C ASP A 295 -1.47 -25.74 -1.68
N VAL A 296 -2.46 -25.14 -2.35
CA VAL A 296 -3.13 -25.76 -3.51
C VAL A 296 -2.13 -26.01 -4.62
N TYR A 297 -1.23 -25.05 -4.89
CA TYR A 297 -0.22 -25.17 -5.92
C TYR A 297 0.65 -26.42 -5.71
N LEU A 298 1.20 -26.58 -4.50
CA LEU A 298 2.12 -27.65 -4.15
C LEU A 298 1.42 -29.02 -4.06
N GLU A 299 0.22 -29.06 -3.48
CA GLU A 299 -0.55 -30.30 -3.29
C GLU A 299 -1.09 -30.88 -4.60
N THR A 300 -1.40 -30.01 -5.57
CA THR A 300 -1.92 -30.42 -6.88
C THR A 300 -0.82 -30.62 -7.91
N GLU A 301 0.45 -30.47 -7.54
CA GLU A 301 1.56 -30.79 -8.46
C GLU A 301 1.57 -32.29 -8.76
N PRO A 302 1.75 -32.70 -10.04
CA PRO A 302 1.88 -34.09 -10.40
C PRO A 302 3.02 -34.75 -9.62
N HIS A 303 2.78 -35.95 -9.10
CA HIS A 303 3.83 -36.72 -8.46
C HIS A 303 4.78 -37.27 -9.54
N ASP A 304 6.08 -37.10 -9.32
CA ASP A 304 7.10 -37.71 -10.16
C ASP A 304 7.22 -39.18 -9.78
N THR A 305 6.68 -40.06 -10.63
CA THR A 305 6.68 -41.50 -10.40
C THR A 305 8.06 -42.14 -10.52
N THR A 306 9.09 -41.38 -10.93
CA THR A 306 10.47 -41.87 -11.04
C THR A 306 11.25 -41.77 -9.72
N VAL A 307 10.73 -41.04 -8.73
CA VAL A 307 11.36 -40.87 -7.42
C VAL A 307 10.63 -41.74 -6.40
N GLU A 308 11.32 -42.75 -5.86
CA GLU A 308 10.78 -43.55 -4.75
C GLU A 308 10.71 -42.72 -3.47
N GLY A 309 9.53 -42.57 -2.89
CA GLY A 309 9.32 -41.89 -1.62
C GLY A 309 7.93 -41.26 -1.49
N PRO A 310 7.53 -40.85 -0.27
CA PRO A 310 6.26 -40.16 -0.07
C PRO A 310 6.28 -38.80 -0.79
N LYS A 311 5.13 -38.40 -1.33
CA LYS A 311 4.95 -37.06 -1.92
C LYS A 311 5.26 -36.00 -0.85
N GLU A 312 6.20 -35.09 -1.15
CA GLU A 312 6.61 -34.01 -0.23
C GLU A 312 5.40 -33.20 0.28
N PHE A 313 4.43 -32.94 -0.61
CA PHE A 313 3.21 -32.21 -0.30
C PHE A 313 1.99 -33.11 -0.52
N PRO A 314 1.49 -33.80 0.52
CA PRO A 314 0.31 -34.65 0.40
C PRO A 314 -0.93 -33.81 0.11
N GLN A 315 -1.83 -34.33 -0.73
CA GLN A 315 -3.07 -33.64 -1.08
C GLN A 315 -4.06 -33.73 0.08
N GLU A 316 -4.26 -32.60 0.76
CA GLU A 316 -5.23 -32.44 1.85
C GLU A 316 -6.43 -31.60 1.40
N LYS A 317 -6.24 -30.65 0.49
CA LYS A 317 -7.34 -29.81 -0.01
C LYS A 317 -8.24 -30.61 -0.97
N MET A 318 -9.55 -30.57 -0.70
CA MET A 318 -10.55 -31.14 -1.59
C MET A 318 -10.66 -30.32 -2.87
N CYS A 319 -10.20 -30.86 -3.99
CA CYS A 319 -10.25 -30.22 -5.32
C CYS A 319 -11.16 -31.04 -6.24
N LEU A 320 -12.17 -30.41 -6.85
CA LEU A 320 -13.09 -31.13 -7.76
C LEU A 320 -12.38 -31.67 -9.01
N ARG A 321 -11.37 -30.92 -9.48
CA ARG A 321 -10.55 -31.25 -10.64
C ARG A 321 -9.18 -30.60 -10.44
N LEU A 322 -8.10 -31.31 -10.80
CA LEU A 322 -6.73 -30.82 -10.57
C LEU A 322 -6.25 -29.80 -11.60
N VAL A 323 -6.69 -29.92 -12.85
CA VAL A 323 -6.28 -29.03 -13.96
C VAL A 323 -7.45 -28.74 -14.91
N ARG A 324 -7.53 -27.51 -15.45
CA ARG A 324 -8.54 -27.12 -16.47
C ARG A 324 -7.93 -26.25 -17.58
N GLY A 325 -8.45 -26.43 -18.80
CA GLY A 325 -8.14 -25.60 -19.95
C GLY A 325 -6.77 -25.87 -20.58
N PRO A 326 -6.42 -25.16 -21.68
CA PRO A 326 -5.16 -25.34 -22.40
C PRO A 326 -3.92 -25.07 -21.53
N MET A 327 -3.99 -24.06 -20.66
CA MET A 327 -2.91 -23.67 -19.74
C MET A 327 -2.83 -24.57 -18.50
N ARG A 328 -3.67 -25.62 -18.41
CA ARG A 328 -3.72 -26.59 -17.31
C ARG A 328 -3.76 -25.92 -15.92
N LEU A 329 -4.57 -24.86 -15.79
CA LEU A 329 -4.66 -24.08 -14.56
C LEU A 329 -5.15 -24.92 -13.39
N LYS A 330 -4.61 -24.64 -12.20
CA LYS A 330 -4.98 -25.26 -10.92
C LYS A 330 -6.24 -24.59 -10.31
N PRO A 331 -6.95 -25.28 -9.40
CA PRO A 331 -8.20 -24.79 -8.82
C PRO A 331 -7.97 -23.86 -7.61
N PHE A 332 -7.69 -22.57 -7.82
CA PHE A 332 -7.38 -21.66 -6.71
C PHE A 332 -8.59 -21.06 -5.97
N LYS A 333 -9.81 -21.17 -6.52
CA LYS A 333 -11.00 -20.58 -5.91
C LYS A 333 -11.53 -21.47 -4.79
N PHE A 334 -11.54 -20.95 -3.57
CA PHE A 334 -12.16 -21.61 -2.41
C PHE A 334 -13.67 -21.36 -2.38
N ASN A 335 -14.46 -22.41 -2.14
CA ASN A 335 -15.93 -22.33 -2.07
C ASN A 335 -16.41 -22.60 -0.64
N TYR A 336 -16.88 -21.53 0.01
CA TYR A 336 -17.56 -21.59 1.31
C TYR A 336 -19.08 -21.66 1.11
N PRO A 337 -19.83 -22.46 1.92
CA PRO A 337 -19.40 -23.25 3.07
C PRO A 337 -18.95 -24.69 2.76
N GLN A 338 -19.03 -25.14 1.50
CA GLN A 338 -18.82 -26.54 1.15
C GLN A 338 -17.37 -27.03 1.35
N GLY A 339 -16.39 -26.12 1.42
CA GLY A 339 -15.02 -26.45 1.82
C GLY A 339 -14.17 -27.09 0.72
N PHE A 340 -14.45 -26.81 -0.56
CA PHE A 340 -13.69 -27.35 -1.68
C PHE A 340 -13.14 -26.26 -2.60
N PHE A 341 -12.15 -26.65 -3.41
CA PHE A 341 -11.48 -25.83 -4.39
C PHE A 341 -11.98 -26.10 -5.80
N SER A 342 -12.28 -25.02 -6.54
CA SER A 342 -12.66 -25.04 -7.94
C SER A 342 -11.75 -24.14 -8.77
N HIS A 343 -11.81 -24.31 -10.09
CA HIS A 343 -11.23 -23.34 -11.00
C HIS A 343 -12.06 -22.05 -10.98
N ARG A 344 -11.44 -20.95 -11.37
CA ARG A 344 -12.15 -19.72 -11.71
C ARG A 344 -13.09 -19.93 -12.91
#